data_AF-A0A531LMR7-F1
#
_entry.id   AF-A0A531LMR7-F1
#
_cell.length_a   1.000
_cell.length_b   1.000
_cell.length_c   1.000
_cell.angle_alpha   90.00
_cell.angle_beta   90.00
_cell.angle_gamma   90.00
#
_symmetry.space_group_name_H-M   'P 1'
#
loop_
_entity.id
_entity.type
_entity.pdbx_description
1 polymer ?
#
loop_
_entity_poly.entity_id
_entity_poly.type
_entity_poly.pdbx_seq_one_letter_code
_entity_poly.pdbx_strand_id
1 'polypeptide(L)' 'EEARRRENEWREIGLGAQILKDLGISSINLIASRERHYVGLEGFGIHIAKTEIL' A
#
# COMPACT_ATOMS: atom_id res chain seq x y z
N GLU A 1 -7.65 5.63 20.78
CA GLU A 1 -6.42 4.86 20.55
C GLU A 1 -6.37 4.23 19.14
N GLU A 2 -7.46 3.59 18.69
CA GLU A 2 -7.57 2.99 17.35
C GLU A 2 -7.38 3.97 16.19
N ALA A 3 -7.90 5.19 16.31
CA ALA A 3 -7.72 6.23 15.28
C ALA A 3 -6.24 6.54 15.03
N ARG A 4 -5.44 6.65 16.10
CA ARG A 4 -3.99 6.90 16.01
C ARG A 4 -3.24 5.72 15.39
N ARG A 5 -3.69 4.48 15.65
CA ARG A 5 -3.11 3.30 14.99
C ARG A 5 -3.38 3.30 13.49
N ARG A 6 -4.61 3.62 13.06
CA ARG A 6 -4.92 3.74 11.63
C ARG A 6 -4.11 4.84 10.96
N GLU A 7 -3.96 5.98 11.60
CA GLU A 7 -3.16 7.09 11.07
C GLU A 7 -1.69 6.68 10.85
N ASN A 8 -1.07 6.00 11.83
CA ASN A 8 0.28 5.49 11.69
C ASN A 8 0.40 4.47 10.54
N GLU A 9 -0.58 3.56 10.43
CA GLU A 9 -0.61 2.57 9.35
C GLU A 9 -0.70 3.23 7.97
N TRP A 10 -1.53 4.27 7.82
CA TRP A 10 -1.62 5.03 6.57
C TRP A 10 -0.33 5.77 6.24
N ARG A 11 0.38 6.29 7.26
CA ARG A 11 1.68 6.93 7.07
C ARG A 11 2.72 5.95 6.55
N GLU A 12 2.76 4.73 7.08
CA GLU A 12 3.67 3.68 6.62
C GLU A 12 3.34 3.25 5.18
N ILE A 13 2.06 3.06 4.86
CA ILE A 13 1.60 2.74 3.50
C ILE A 13 2.03 3.84 2.52
N GLY A 14 1.77 5.10 2.87
CA GLY A 14 2.11 6.25 2.02
C GLY A 14 3.62 6.43 1.80
N LEU A 15 4.43 6.09 2.81
CA LEU A 15 5.88 6.09 2.69
C LEU A 15 6.35 4.99 1.72
N GLY A 16 5.86 3.76 1.89
CA GLY A 16 6.19 2.65 0.98
C GLY A 16 5.82 2.97 -0.47
N ALA A 17 4.64 3.57 -0.68
CA ALA A 17 4.18 3.96 -2.01
C ALA A 17 5.08 5.04 -2.66
N GLN A 18 5.54 6.02 -1.88
CA GLN A 18 6.47 7.05 -2.37
C GLN A 18 7.83 6.46 -2.75
N ILE A 19 8.35 5.50 -1.97
CA ILE A 19 9.60 4.79 -2.30
C ILE A 19 9.43 4.04 -3.62
N LEU A 20 8.34 3.28 -3.79
CA LEU A 20 8.08 2.54 -5.03
C LEU A 20 7.99 3.48 -6.24
N LYS A 21 7.31 4.63 -6.09
CA LYS A 21 7.20 5.64 -7.14
C LYS A 21 8.56 6.24 -7.52
N ASP A 22 9.40 6.56 -6.54
CA ASP A 22 10.76 7.07 -6.77
C ASP A 22 11.62 6.05 -7.54
N LEU A 23 11.41 4.75 -7.30
CA LEU A 23 12.00 3.66 -8.06
C LEU A 23 11.38 3.45 -9.46
N GLY A 24 10.40 4.26 -9.86
CA GLY A 24 9.72 4.16 -11.16
C GLY A 24 8.68 3.03 -11.24
N ILE A 25 8.27 2.46 -10.12
CA ILE A 25 7.27 1.38 -10.05
C ILE A 25 5.89 2.01 -9.95
N SER A 26 4.98 1.63 -10.85
CA SER A 26 3.58 2.09 -10.85
C SER A 26 2.57 0.95 -10.61
N SER A 27 3.03 -0.31 -10.57
CA SER A 27 2.17 -1.47 -10.38
C SER A 27 2.91 -2.59 -9.64
N ILE A 28 2.24 -3.25 -8.70
CA ILE A 28 2.80 -4.34 -7.88
C ILE A 28 1.86 -5.54 -7.81
N ASN A 29 2.46 -6.73 -7.63
CA ASN A 29 1.76 -7.88 -7.07
C ASN A 29 1.95 -7.85 -5.55
N LEU A 30 0.87 -7.63 -4.81
CA LEU A 30 0.90 -7.52 -3.37
C LEU A 30 0.95 -8.90 -2.74
N ILE A 31 2.03 -9.21 -2.03
CA ILE A 31 2.13 -10.42 -1.21
C ILE A 31 1.62 -10.09 0.19
N ALA A 32 0.58 -10.79 0.65
CA ALA A 32 -0.07 -10.51 1.93
C ALA A 32 -0.55 -11.79 2.63
N SER A 33 -0.72 -11.75 3.95
CA SER A 33 -1.28 -12.88 4.72
C SER A 33 -2.81 -12.93 4.74
N ARG A 34 -3.47 -11.90 4.23
CA ARG A 34 -4.93 -11.79 4.15
C ARG A 34 -5.32 -10.78 3.07
N GLU A 35 -6.51 -10.94 2.50
CA GLU A 35 -7.07 -9.93 1.62
C GLU A 35 -7.38 -8.65 2.40
N ARG A 36 -6.97 -7.51 1.83
CA ARG A 36 -7.33 -6.19 2.33
C ARG A 36 -7.42 -5.22 1.16
N HIS A 37 -8.40 -4.32 1.26
CA HIS A 37 -8.50 -3.20 0.33
C HIS A 37 -7.61 -2.05 0.80
N TYR A 38 -6.58 -1.74 0.03
CA TYR A 38 -5.69 -0.60 0.25
C TYR A 38 -6.21 0.62 -0.52
N VAL A 39 -7.33 1.17 -0.04
CA VAL A 39 -7.99 2.36 -0.60
C VAL A 39 -7.11 3.58 -0.34
N GLY A 40 -6.21 3.90 -1.29
CA GLY A 40 -5.31 5.05 -1.18
C GLY A 40 -4.01 4.90 -1.98
N LEU A 41 -3.58 3.67 -2.29
CA LEU A 41 -2.36 3.43 -3.08
C LEU A 41 -2.42 4.05 -4.48
N GLU A 42 -3.61 4.06 -5.10
CA GLU A 42 -3.80 4.73 -6.40
C GLU A 42 -3.55 6.24 -6.33
N GLY A 43 -3.87 6.88 -5.19
CA GLY A 43 -3.55 8.30 -4.95
C GLY A 43 -2.05 8.57 -4.87
N PHE A 44 -1.25 7.54 -4.57
CA PHE A 44 0.21 7.58 -4.63
C PHE A 44 0.77 7.14 -6.00
N GLY A 45 -0.08 6.76 -6.95
CA GLY A 45 0.32 6.28 -8.27
C GLY A 45 0.76 4.81 -8.30
N ILE A 46 0.36 4.01 -7.30
CA ILE A 46 0.65 2.58 -7.22
C ILE A 46 -0.64 1.78 -7.43
N HIS A 47 -0.66 0.98 -8.49
CA HIS A 47 -1.73 0.03 -8.77
C HIS A 47 -1.40 -1.36 -8.17
N ILE A 48 -2.38 -2.02 -7.55
CA ILE A 48 -2.24 -3.43 -7.17
C ILE A 48 -2.81 -4.28 -8.31
N ALA A 49 -1.94 -4.93 -9.06
CA ALA A 49 -2.35 -5.78 -10.18
C ALA A 49 -2.95 -7.11 -9.71
N LYS A 50 -2.42 -7.67 -8.62
CA LYS A 50 -2.89 -8.90 -8.00
C LYS A 50 -2.48 -8.94 -6.54
N THR A 51 -3.30 -9.56 -5.70
CA THR A 51 -2.91 -9.95 -4.34
C THR A 51 -2.59 -11.44 -4.32
N GLU A 52 -1.40 -11.79 -3.87
CA GLU A 52 -0.97 -13.17 -3.61
C GLU A 52 -1.02 -13.42 -2.11
N ILE A 53 -1.83 -14.39 -1.71
CA ILE A 53 -1.98 -14.77 -0.30
C ILE A 53 -0.93 -15.82 0.05
N LEU A 54 -0.12 -15.54 1.08
CA LEU A 54 0.85 -16.47 1.65
C LEU A 54 0.20 -17.52 2.56
#